data_AF-C0VIM3-F1
#
_entry.id   AF-C0VIM3-F1
#
_cell.length_a   1.000
_cell.length_b   1.000
_cell.length_c   1.000
_cell.angle_alpha   90.00
_cell.angle_beta   90.00
_cell.angle_gamma   90.00
#
_symmetry.space_group_name_H-M   'P 1'
#
loop_
_entity.id
_entity.type
_entity.pdbx_description
1 polymer ?
#
loop_
_entity_poly.entity_id
_entity_poly.type
_entity_poly.pdbx_seq_one_letter_code
_entity_poly.pdbx_strand_id
1 'polypeptide(L)'
;MKKSILIFLMPLLLFSFNGCKASEKDEIDIFIQKDFKNYLRDNRKLILEANKDVKLEPALKEIIFKNTFVKLKTAQSLLDDEYGNWLEGLGKNGFDYTDFNDICWMTIYMQNYINNMDENYKSNITDDTRKSVNHLYEARDEIIKLRDNKDKALASSQQTCK
;
A
#
# COMPACT_ATOMS: atom_id res chain seq x y z
N MET A 1 -64.94 4.42 46.74
CA MET A 1 -64.22 3.12 46.86
C MET A 1 -63.76 2.67 45.49
N LYS A 2 -62.67 1.87 45.43
CA LYS A 2 -61.89 1.48 44.23
C LYS A 2 -61.08 2.64 43.62
N LYS A 3 -59.87 2.42 43.08
CA LYS A 3 -58.71 1.59 43.50
C LYS A 3 -57.51 2.09 42.67
N SER A 4 -56.29 1.97 43.19
CA SER A 4 -55.06 2.52 42.57
C SER A 4 -54.73 1.95 41.18
N ILE A 5 -53.92 2.68 40.41
CA ILE A 5 -52.66 2.20 39.80
C ILE A 5 -51.80 3.42 39.43
N LEU A 6 -50.53 3.39 39.81
CA LEU A 6 -49.49 4.34 39.39
C LEU A 6 -48.73 3.67 38.23
N ILE A 7 -48.52 4.35 37.11
CA ILE A 7 -47.60 3.88 36.05
C ILE A 7 -46.58 4.98 35.75
N PHE A 8 -45.32 4.65 35.97
CA PHE A 8 -44.15 5.48 35.74
C PHE A 8 -43.59 5.13 34.34
N LEU A 9 -43.57 6.09 33.41
CA LEU A 9 -43.03 5.90 32.06
C LEU A 9 -42.21 7.12 31.59
N MET A 10 -40.98 7.19 32.10
CA MET A 10 -39.79 7.49 31.29
C MET A 10 -39.31 6.11 30.78
N PRO A 11 -38.83 5.91 29.53
CA PRO A 11 -37.79 6.69 28.85
C PRO A 11 -38.12 6.88 27.33
N LEU A 12 -37.24 7.22 26.37
CA LEU A 12 -35.78 7.41 26.34
C LEU A 12 -35.39 8.70 25.57
N LEU A 13 -34.22 9.26 25.89
CA LEU A 13 -33.37 9.90 24.89
C LEU A 13 -32.66 8.79 24.11
N LEU A 14 -33.00 8.59 22.83
CA LEU A 14 -32.13 7.88 21.89
C LEU A 14 -31.62 8.87 20.84
N PHE A 15 -30.41 9.35 21.08
CA PHE A 15 -29.55 9.92 20.04
C PHE A 15 -29.21 8.82 19.03
N SER A 16 -30.07 8.60 18.04
CA SER A 16 -29.65 7.91 16.81
C SER A 16 -28.90 8.89 15.91
N PHE A 17 -27.70 9.30 16.33
CA PHE A 17 -26.67 9.73 15.40
C PHE A 17 -26.25 8.51 14.58
N ASN A 18 -27.10 8.13 13.62
CA ASN A 18 -26.71 7.28 12.51
C ASN A 18 -25.80 8.12 11.60
N GLY A 19 -24.58 8.38 12.08
CA GLY A 19 -23.51 8.82 11.21
C GLY A 19 -23.33 7.75 10.16
N CYS A 20 -23.58 8.09 8.89
CA CYS A 20 -23.16 7.25 7.80
C CYS A 20 -21.65 7.04 7.94
N LYS A 21 -21.25 5.82 8.32
CA LYS A 21 -19.93 5.34 7.93
C LYS A 21 -19.93 5.29 6.40
N ALA A 22 -19.42 6.34 5.76
CA ALA A 22 -18.72 6.15 4.50
C ALA A 22 -17.68 5.06 4.82
N SER A 23 -17.75 3.92 4.13
CA SER A 23 -17.04 2.76 4.65
C SER A 23 -15.55 2.98 4.45
N GLU A 24 -14.78 2.83 5.53
CA GLU A 24 -13.30 2.97 5.49
C GLU A 24 -12.71 2.04 4.41
N LYS A 25 -13.41 0.92 4.15
CA LYS A 25 -13.17 -0.03 3.06
C LYS A 25 -13.27 0.58 1.66
N ASP A 26 -14.28 1.42 1.37
CA ASP A 26 -14.40 2.08 0.06
C ASP A 26 -13.21 3.02 -0.20
N GLU A 27 -12.72 3.72 0.83
CA GLU A 27 -11.55 4.60 0.74
C GLU A 27 -10.24 3.82 0.55
N ILE A 28 -10.09 2.68 1.27
CA ILE A 28 -8.97 1.74 1.08
C ILE A 28 -9.00 1.16 -0.34
N ASP A 29 -10.14 0.67 -0.82
CA ASP A 29 -10.30 0.11 -2.16
C ASP A 29 -9.99 1.17 -3.24
N ILE A 30 -10.43 2.43 -3.06
CA ILE A 30 -10.05 3.54 -3.95
C ILE A 30 -8.53 3.77 -3.92
N PHE A 31 -7.90 3.85 -2.74
CA PHE A 31 -6.46 4.09 -2.67
C PHE A 31 -5.66 2.96 -3.32
N ILE A 32 -5.99 1.71 -3.01
CA ILE A 32 -5.28 0.52 -3.48
C ILE A 32 -5.53 0.28 -4.97
N GLN A 33 -6.78 0.17 -5.40
CA GLN A 33 -7.14 -0.21 -6.77
C GLN A 33 -6.93 0.90 -7.80
N LYS A 34 -7.00 2.16 -7.39
CA LYS A 34 -6.87 3.31 -8.28
C LYS A 34 -5.56 4.05 -8.06
N ASP A 35 -5.37 4.68 -6.91
CA ASP A 35 -4.27 5.63 -6.72
C ASP A 35 -2.89 4.97 -6.68
N PHE A 36 -2.78 3.82 -6.02
CA PHE A 36 -1.53 3.07 -5.94
C PHE A 36 -1.25 2.33 -7.26
N LYS A 37 -2.22 1.62 -7.85
CA LYS A 37 -2.04 0.99 -9.19
C LYS A 37 -1.71 2.00 -10.29
N ASN A 38 -2.33 3.18 -10.31
CA ASN A 38 -1.96 4.24 -11.24
C ASN A 38 -0.52 4.72 -10.96
N TYR A 39 -0.13 4.91 -9.70
CA TYR A 39 1.25 5.28 -9.35
C TYR A 39 2.27 4.26 -9.88
N LEU A 40 2.04 2.95 -9.69
CA LEU A 40 2.88 1.87 -10.22
C LEU A 40 3.05 2.01 -11.74
N ARG A 41 1.94 1.99 -12.49
CA ARG A 41 1.94 2.06 -13.95
C ARG A 41 2.63 3.32 -14.47
N ASP A 42 2.25 4.47 -13.93
CA ASP A 42 2.63 5.78 -14.48
C ASP A 42 4.09 6.13 -14.11
N ASN A 43 4.63 5.59 -13.01
CA ASN A 43 6.01 5.82 -12.56
C ASN A 43 6.97 4.66 -12.87
N ARG A 44 6.49 3.50 -13.38
CA ARG A 44 7.33 2.33 -13.75
C ARG A 44 8.61 2.74 -14.47
N LYS A 45 8.50 3.50 -15.56
CA LYS A 45 9.68 3.93 -16.35
C LYS A 45 10.62 4.81 -15.52
N LEU A 46 10.08 5.74 -14.73
CA LEU A 46 10.87 6.65 -13.89
C LEU A 46 11.67 5.87 -12.84
N ILE A 47 11.05 4.90 -12.16
CA ILE A 47 11.69 4.05 -11.15
C ILE A 47 12.73 3.12 -11.80
N LEU A 48 12.44 2.55 -12.97
CA LEU A 48 13.39 1.71 -13.71
C LEU A 48 14.61 2.50 -14.20
N GLU A 49 14.44 3.71 -14.75
CA GLU A 49 15.58 4.56 -15.13
C GLU A 49 16.37 5.04 -13.90
N ALA A 50 15.70 5.34 -12.78
CA ALA A 50 16.34 5.79 -11.54
C ALA A 50 17.10 4.67 -10.79
N ASN A 51 16.81 3.40 -11.10
CA ASN A 51 17.57 2.23 -10.64
C ASN A 51 18.81 1.90 -11.49
N LYS A 52 19.00 2.53 -12.66
CA LYS A 52 20.21 2.37 -13.46
C LYS A 52 21.31 3.31 -12.97
N ASP A 53 22.56 3.01 -13.31
CA ASP A 53 23.73 3.89 -13.09
C ASP A 53 23.74 5.16 -13.97
N VAL A 54 22.56 5.65 -14.36
CA VAL A 54 22.41 6.94 -15.04
C VAL A 54 22.54 8.06 -14.00
N LYS A 55 23.33 9.08 -14.32
CA LYS A 55 23.44 10.30 -13.50
C LYS A 55 22.13 11.12 -13.58
N LEU A 56 21.18 10.77 -12.72
CA LEU A 56 20.07 11.66 -12.36
C LEU A 56 20.51 12.64 -11.27
N GLU A 57 20.02 13.86 -11.35
CA GLU A 57 20.22 14.91 -10.34
C GLU A 57 19.81 14.44 -8.93
N PRO A 58 20.61 14.70 -7.88
CA PRO A 58 20.29 14.27 -6.51
C PRO A 58 18.92 14.72 -6.02
N ALA A 59 18.51 15.95 -6.35
CA ALA A 59 17.19 16.49 -6.01
C ALA A 59 16.04 15.69 -6.64
N LEU A 60 16.22 15.22 -7.88
CA LEU A 60 15.23 14.37 -8.55
C LEU A 60 15.14 13.00 -7.88
N LYS A 61 16.29 12.41 -7.48
CA LYS A 61 16.30 11.14 -6.74
C LYS A 61 15.57 11.26 -5.39
N GLU A 62 15.81 12.32 -4.62
CA GLU A 62 15.07 12.61 -3.38
C GLU A 62 13.55 12.72 -3.60
N ILE A 63 13.10 13.39 -4.66
CA ILE A 63 11.67 13.53 -4.96
C ILE A 63 11.03 12.17 -5.34
N ILE A 64 11.71 11.37 -6.18
CA ILE A 64 11.23 10.03 -6.54
C ILE A 64 11.18 9.15 -5.29
N PHE A 65 12.21 9.20 -4.44
CA PHE A 65 12.27 8.48 -3.17
C PHE A 65 11.08 8.82 -2.26
N LYS A 66 10.87 10.11 -1.97
CA LYS A 66 9.78 10.56 -1.08
C LYS A 66 8.40 10.12 -1.59
N ASN A 67 8.13 10.28 -2.88
CA ASN A 67 6.86 9.86 -3.48
C ASN A 67 6.68 8.33 -3.43
N THR A 68 7.74 7.58 -3.74
CA THR A 68 7.75 6.11 -3.72
C THR A 68 7.53 5.58 -2.31
N PHE A 69 8.23 6.15 -1.32
CA PHE A 69 8.12 5.79 0.08
C PHE A 69 6.74 6.06 0.65
N VAL A 70 6.19 7.27 0.45
CA VAL A 70 4.85 7.60 0.93
C VAL A 70 3.81 6.67 0.29
N LYS A 71 3.84 6.46 -1.03
CA LYS A 71 2.88 5.59 -1.71
C LYS A 71 2.95 4.13 -1.24
N LEU A 72 4.14 3.54 -1.15
CA LEU A 72 4.26 2.15 -0.69
C LEU A 72 3.97 2.00 0.81
N LYS A 73 4.37 2.96 1.65
CA LYS A 73 4.12 2.89 3.10
C LYS A 73 2.64 3.08 3.44
N THR A 74 1.92 3.95 2.71
CA THR A 74 0.47 4.05 2.82
C THR A 74 -0.21 2.76 2.35
N ALA A 75 0.20 2.19 1.20
CA ALA A 75 -0.35 0.92 0.74
C ALA A 75 -0.11 -0.22 1.74
N GLN A 76 1.09 -0.29 2.34
CA GLN A 76 1.39 -1.23 3.42
C GLN A 76 0.44 -1.03 4.60
N SER A 77 0.33 0.18 5.15
CA SER A 77 -0.52 0.45 6.33
C SER A 77 -1.97 0.04 6.10
N LEU A 78 -2.58 0.50 5.01
CA LEU A 78 -3.99 0.23 4.74
C LEU A 78 -4.28 -1.26 4.51
N LEU A 79 -3.33 -2.01 3.95
CA LEU A 79 -3.46 -3.46 3.75
C LEU A 79 -3.11 -4.26 5.02
N ASP A 80 -2.20 -3.79 5.88
CA ASP A 80 -2.00 -4.33 7.22
C ASP A 80 -3.25 -4.10 8.10
N ASP A 81 -3.88 -2.93 8.01
CA ASP A 81 -5.09 -2.57 8.78
C ASP A 81 -6.32 -3.41 8.34
N GLU A 82 -6.55 -3.59 7.03
CA GLU A 82 -7.71 -4.35 6.49
C GLU A 82 -7.53 -5.88 6.55
N TYR A 83 -6.29 -6.40 6.41
CA TYR A 83 -6.04 -7.84 6.28
C TYR A 83 -5.15 -8.44 7.38
N GLY A 84 -4.60 -7.64 8.30
CA GLY A 84 -3.64 -8.07 9.32
C GLY A 84 -2.24 -8.40 8.77
N ASN A 85 -2.06 -8.38 7.44
CA ASN A 85 -0.80 -8.57 6.75
C ASN A 85 -0.89 -8.00 5.32
N TRP A 86 -0.06 -7.01 5.02
CA TRP A 86 -0.12 -6.30 3.75
C TRP A 86 0.24 -7.17 2.53
N LEU A 87 1.06 -8.22 2.68
CA LEU A 87 1.39 -9.15 1.59
C LEU A 87 0.18 -10.02 1.25
N GLU A 88 -0.59 -10.45 2.25
CA GLU A 88 -1.88 -11.12 2.04
C GLU A 88 -2.88 -10.16 1.39
N GLY A 89 -2.90 -8.90 1.83
CA GLY A 89 -3.67 -7.82 1.22
C GLY A 89 -3.36 -7.64 -0.26
N LEU A 90 -2.08 -7.53 -0.65
CA LEU A 90 -1.65 -7.46 -2.06
C LEU A 90 -2.10 -8.71 -2.84
N GLY A 91 -2.00 -9.91 -2.25
CA GLY A 91 -2.45 -11.15 -2.89
C GLY A 91 -3.95 -11.15 -3.26
N LYS A 92 -4.78 -10.56 -2.39
CA LYS A 92 -6.24 -10.44 -2.54
C LYS A 92 -6.68 -9.29 -3.44
N ASN A 93 -5.89 -8.21 -3.54
CA ASN A 93 -6.27 -6.94 -4.16
C ASN A 93 -6.05 -6.86 -5.69
N GLY A 94 -6.29 -7.94 -6.44
CA GLY A 94 -6.34 -7.86 -7.92
C GLY A 94 -5.05 -7.37 -8.61
N PHE A 95 -3.91 -7.42 -7.94
CA PHE A 95 -2.61 -7.09 -8.53
C PHE A 95 -2.16 -8.18 -9.52
N ASP A 96 -1.63 -7.76 -10.66
CA ASP A 96 -1.09 -8.63 -11.70
C ASP A 96 0.44 -8.77 -11.61
N TYR A 97 1.02 -9.63 -12.47
CA TYR A 97 2.46 -9.87 -12.55
C TYR A 97 3.27 -8.56 -12.63
N THR A 98 2.84 -7.63 -13.48
CA THR A 98 3.54 -6.37 -13.73
C THR A 98 3.45 -5.45 -12.53
N ASP A 99 2.29 -5.39 -11.86
CA ASP A 99 2.14 -4.61 -10.64
C ASP A 99 3.11 -5.08 -9.54
N PHE A 100 3.16 -6.40 -9.27
CA PHE A 100 4.11 -6.96 -8.29
C PHE A 100 5.56 -6.71 -8.67
N ASN A 101 5.88 -6.76 -9.97
CA ASN A 101 7.21 -6.46 -10.47
C ASN A 101 7.58 -4.99 -10.26
N ASP A 102 6.63 -4.06 -10.44
CA ASP A 102 6.85 -2.63 -10.16
C ASP A 102 7.04 -2.34 -8.67
N ILE A 103 6.24 -2.99 -7.80
CA ILE A 103 6.41 -2.92 -6.35
C ILE A 103 7.82 -3.41 -5.95
N CYS A 104 8.30 -4.51 -6.54
CA CYS A 104 9.66 -5.00 -6.34
C CYS A 104 10.73 -3.97 -6.76
N TRP A 105 10.55 -3.29 -7.89
CA TRP A 105 11.46 -2.21 -8.32
C TRP A 105 11.41 -0.96 -7.43
N MET A 106 10.26 -0.66 -6.81
CA MET A 106 10.15 0.40 -5.81
C MET A 106 10.94 0.09 -4.54
N THR A 107 10.88 -1.14 -4.03
CA THR A 107 11.63 -1.50 -2.80
C THR A 107 13.13 -1.50 -3.05
N ILE A 108 13.58 -2.05 -4.19
CA ILE A 108 14.98 -1.97 -4.65
C ILE A 108 15.43 -0.51 -4.77
N TYR A 109 14.62 0.35 -5.39
CA TYR A 109 14.95 1.76 -5.57
C TYR A 109 15.16 2.49 -4.24
N MET A 110 14.25 2.31 -3.29
CA MET A 110 14.35 2.98 -1.99
C MET A 110 15.57 2.52 -1.19
N GLN A 111 15.90 1.23 -1.23
CA GLN A 111 17.10 0.71 -0.58
C GLN A 111 18.37 1.28 -1.23
N ASN A 112 18.43 1.29 -2.56
CA ASN A 112 19.54 1.86 -3.32
C ASN A 112 19.69 3.36 -3.07
N TYR A 113 18.59 4.10 -2.95
CA TYR A 113 18.60 5.50 -2.57
C TYR A 113 19.19 5.69 -1.16
N ILE A 114 18.68 4.98 -0.15
CA ILE A 114 19.15 5.16 1.23
C ILE A 114 20.63 4.82 1.39
N ASN A 115 21.12 3.81 0.66
CA ASN A 115 22.51 3.39 0.70
C ASN A 115 23.47 4.38 -0.01
N ASN A 116 22.99 5.10 -1.05
CA ASN A 116 23.83 5.89 -1.96
C ASN A 116 23.36 7.36 -2.13
N MET A 117 22.54 7.88 -1.22
CA MET A 117 22.05 9.25 -1.29
C MET A 117 23.18 10.26 -1.13
N ASP A 118 23.03 11.38 -1.81
CA ASP A 118 23.91 12.54 -1.68
C ASP A 118 23.89 13.10 -0.24
N GLU A 119 25.07 13.51 0.25
CA GLU A 119 25.28 13.96 1.63
C GLU A 119 24.29 15.06 2.06
N ASN A 120 23.90 15.95 1.14
CA ASN A 120 23.00 17.07 1.43
C ASN A 120 21.57 16.63 1.79
N TYR A 121 21.20 15.38 1.53
CA TYR A 121 19.88 14.82 1.80
C TYR A 121 19.86 13.84 2.98
N LYS A 122 21.02 13.45 3.53
CA LYS A 122 21.08 12.49 4.64
C LYS A 122 20.32 12.93 5.90
N SER A 123 20.30 14.23 6.17
CA SER A 123 19.55 14.84 7.28
C SER A 123 18.03 14.77 7.11
N ASN A 124 17.52 14.57 5.89
CA ASN A 124 16.09 14.42 5.61
C ASN A 124 15.58 13.00 5.93
N ILE A 125 16.48 12.03 6.14
CA ILE A 125 16.14 10.60 6.30
C ILE A 125 16.38 10.17 7.74
N THR A 126 15.28 10.05 8.49
CA THR A 126 15.28 9.56 9.89
C THR A 126 15.59 8.06 9.96
N ASP A 127 16.04 7.60 11.13
CA ASP A 127 16.30 6.17 11.35
C ASP A 127 15.04 5.31 11.18
N ASP A 128 13.86 5.83 11.52
CA ASP A 128 12.59 5.10 11.33
C ASP A 128 12.18 5.02 9.86
N THR A 129 12.54 6.01 9.03
CA THR A 129 12.45 5.89 7.57
C THR A 129 13.41 4.81 7.05
N ARG A 130 14.66 4.74 7.55
CA ARG A 130 15.62 3.68 7.18
C ARG A 130 15.11 2.29 7.53
N LYS A 131 14.64 2.08 8.77
CA LYS A 131 14.03 0.82 9.23
C LYS A 131 12.84 0.43 8.37
N SER A 132 11.95 1.39 8.07
CA SER A 132 10.76 1.16 7.24
C SER A 132 11.13 0.72 5.81
N VAL A 133 12.13 1.35 5.20
CA VAL A 133 12.62 0.95 3.86
C VAL A 133 13.28 -0.42 3.90
N ASN A 134 14.10 -0.73 4.91
CA ASN A 134 14.72 -2.05 5.06
C ASN A 134 13.64 -3.15 5.18
N HIS A 135 12.63 -2.99 6.04
CA HIS A 135 11.51 -3.96 6.13
C HIS A 135 10.75 -4.12 4.80
N LEU A 136 10.52 -3.03 4.06
CA LEU A 136 9.89 -3.08 2.73
C LEU A 136 10.77 -3.81 1.70
N TYR A 137 12.10 -3.67 1.80
CA TYR A 137 13.08 -4.37 0.96
C TYR A 137 13.21 -5.86 1.31
N GLU A 138 13.16 -6.23 2.59
CA GLU A 138 13.16 -7.62 3.06
C GLU A 138 11.92 -8.39 2.59
N ALA A 139 10.75 -7.74 2.54
CA ALA A 139 9.52 -8.31 2.03
C ALA A 139 9.52 -8.62 0.52
N ARG A 140 10.52 -8.16 -0.23
CA ARG A 140 10.65 -8.34 -1.70
C ARG A 140 10.54 -9.81 -2.13
N ASP A 141 11.10 -10.74 -1.38
CA ASP A 141 11.13 -12.14 -1.81
C ASP A 141 9.75 -12.81 -1.72
N GLU A 142 8.87 -12.34 -0.82
CA GLU A 142 7.45 -12.73 -0.82
C GLU A 142 6.67 -12.04 -1.94
N ILE A 143 6.97 -10.77 -2.25
CA ILE A 143 6.39 -10.05 -3.41
C ILE A 143 6.74 -10.78 -4.73
N ILE A 144 7.96 -11.29 -4.86
CA ILE A 144 8.41 -12.13 -5.99
C ILE A 144 7.62 -13.45 -6.06
N LYS A 145 7.37 -14.12 -4.92
CA LYS A 145 6.51 -15.33 -4.91
C LYS A 145 5.08 -15.02 -5.34
N LEU A 146 4.50 -13.91 -4.89
CA LEU A 146 3.17 -13.45 -5.31
C LEU A 146 3.12 -13.21 -6.83
N ARG A 147 4.12 -12.50 -7.37
CA ARG A 147 4.32 -12.28 -8.82
C ARG A 147 4.35 -13.60 -9.60
N ASP A 148 5.23 -14.51 -9.21
CA ASP A 148 5.50 -15.74 -9.96
C ASP A 148 4.32 -16.74 -9.85
N ASN A 149 3.52 -16.65 -8.79
CA ASN A 149 2.27 -17.39 -8.67
C ASN A 149 1.17 -16.87 -9.61
N LYS A 150 1.12 -15.55 -9.91
CA LYS A 150 0.21 -15.00 -10.93
C LYS A 150 0.59 -15.45 -12.34
N ASP A 151 1.88 -15.51 -12.66
CA ASP A 151 2.38 -15.98 -13.96
C ASP A 151 2.00 -17.46 -14.20
N LYS A 152 2.24 -18.33 -13.22
CA LYS A 152 1.82 -19.74 -13.28
C LYS A 152 0.31 -19.89 -13.49
N ALA A 153 -0.49 -19.12 -12.76
CA ALA A 153 -1.94 -19.15 -12.91
C ALA A 153 -2.40 -18.70 -14.31
N LEU A 154 -1.76 -17.67 -14.88
CA LEU A 154 -2.01 -17.21 -16.25
C LEU A 154 -1.65 -18.30 -17.28
N ALA A 155 -0.47 -18.90 -17.15
CA ALA A 155 -0.01 -19.97 -18.04
C ALA A 155 -0.90 -21.23 -17.98
N SER A 156 -1.35 -21.64 -16.78
CA SER A 156 -2.30 -22.75 -16.62
C SER A 156 -3.67 -22.43 -17.23
N SER A 157 -4.19 -21.21 -17.05
CA SER A 157 -5.47 -20.77 -17.63
C SER A 157 -5.45 -20.78 -19.16
N GLN A 158 -4.34 -20.34 -19.77
CA GLN A 158 -4.14 -20.40 -21.23
C GLN A 158 -4.04 -21.84 -21.77
N GLN A 159 -3.67 -22.82 -20.93
CA GLN A 159 -3.64 -24.23 -21.33
C GLN A 159 -5.00 -24.92 -21.22
N THR A 160 -5.86 -24.52 -20.27
CA THR A 160 -7.23 -25.05 -20.11
C THR A 160 -8.26 -24.43 -21.06
N CYS A 161 -8.01 -23.22 -21.58
CA CYS A 161 -8.77 -22.65 -22.70
C CYS A 161 -8.24 -23.21 -24.04
N LYS A 162 -8.60 -24.46 -24.36
CA LYS A 162 -8.34 -25.12 -25.65
C LYS A 162 -9.55 -25.91 -26.13
#